data_AF-A0A368EYK7-F1
#
_entry.id   AF-A0A368EYK7-F1
#
_cell.length_a   1.000
_cell.length_b   1.000
_cell.length_c   1.000
_cell.angle_alpha   90.00
_cell.angle_beta   90.00
_cell.angle_gamma   90.00
#
_symmetry.space_group_name_H-M   'P 1'
#
loop_
_entity.id
_entity.type
_entity.pdbx_description
1 polymer ?
#
loop_
_entity_poly.entity_id
_entity_poly.type
_entity_poly.pdbx_seq_one_letter_code
_entity_poly.pdbx_strand_id
1 'polypeptide(L)'
;MKVMEPLAMIIDNSSILPPFFRFREEYLVVKKYRLATCQIEKVMTTIRDGIFCYLTDSKNFTANNRTMSKEYWRNRFCSDLRHFRNDLDQIYEELGPNPILFTIVRDPLDRFISGYVDKCLK
;
A
#
# COMPACT_ATOMS: atom_id res chain seq x y z
N MET A 1 15.14 -20.62 -14.07
CA MET A 1 14.96 -20.58 -12.60
C MET A 1 13.47 -20.73 -12.35
N LYS A 2 13.03 -21.86 -11.78
CA LYS A 2 11.61 -22.12 -11.53
C LYS A 2 11.19 -21.22 -10.36
N VAL A 3 10.26 -20.29 -10.61
CA VAL A 3 9.63 -19.53 -9.54
C VAL A 3 8.83 -20.53 -8.72
N MET A 4 9.31 -20.79 -7.50
CA MET A 4 8.61 -21.63 -6.55
C MET A 4 7.32 -20.87 -6.17
N GLU A 5 6.16 -21.45 -6.46
CA GLU A 5 4.88 -20.95 -5.95
C GLU A 5 5.02 -20.69 -4.44
N PRO A 6 4.46 -19.58 -3.92
CA PRO A 6 4.55 -19.30 -2.51
C PRO A 6 3.75 -20.39 -1.78
N LEU A 7 4.48 -21.34 -1.19
CA LEU A 7 3.96 -22.24 -0.20
C LEU A 7 3.34 -21.34 0.87
N ALA A 8 2.01 -21.32 0.95
CA ALA A 8 1.31 -20.64 2.01
C ALA A 8 1.74 -21.28 3.33
N MET A 9 2.79 -20.74 3.95
CA MET A 9 3.17 -21.10 5.30
C MET A 9 2.01 -20.68 6.17
N ILE A 10 1.32 -21.68 6.72
CA ILE A 10 0.39 -21.49 7.83
C ILE A 10 1.26 -20.90 8.95
N ILE A 11 1.10 -19.61 9.21
CA ILE A 11 1.74 -18.95 10.35
C ILE A 11 1.05 -19.54 11.59
N ASP A 12 1.68 -20.53 12.20
CA ASP A 12 1.30 -20.97 13.54
C ASP A 12 1.60 -19.81 14.49
N ASN A 13 0.62 -19.41 15.31
CA ASN A 13 0.73 -18.29 16.26
C ASN A 13 1.88 -18.47 17.27
N SER A 14 2.44 -19.68 17.38
CA SER A 14 3.59 -19.99 18.23
C SER A 14 4.95 -19.80 17.55
N SER A 15 4.98 -19.59 16.23
CA SER A 15 6.21 -19.58 15.42
C SER A 15 6.71 -18.17 15.10
N ILE A 16 8.01 -17.95 15.31
CA ILE A 16 8.69 -16.71 14.94
C ILE A 16 8.67 -16.59 13.41
N LEU A 17 8.31 -15.41 12.89
CA LEU A 17 8.36 -15.12 11.45
C LEU A 17 9.75 -15.47 10.89
N PRO A 18 9.85 -16.32 9.86
CA PRO A 18 11.13 -16.72 9.32
C PRO A 18 11.87 -15.52 8.70
N PRO A 19 13.21 -15.55 8.69
CA PRO A 19 13.98 -14.50 8.02
C PRO A 19 13.61 -14.45 6.53
N PHE A 20 13.56 -13.24 5.98
CA PHE A 20 13.20 -12.98 4.58
C PHE A 20 11.82 -13.50 4.16
N PHE A 21 10.87 -13.66 5.11
CA PHE A 21 9.50 -13.96 4.77
C PHE A 21 8.95 -12.92 3.79
N ARG A 22 8.55 -13.36 2.60
CA ARG A 22 7.89 -12.50 1.61
C ARG A 22 6.49 -12.21 2.10
N PHE A 23 6.37 -11.12 2.84
CA PHE A 23 5.09 -10.60 3.32
C PHE A 23 4.26 -10.06 2.14
N ARG A 24 3.02 -9.64 2.42
CA ARG A 24 2.12 -9.06 1.43
C ARG A 24 2.79 -7.91 0.69
N GLU A 25 2.79 -8.01 -0.64
CA GLU A 25 3.20 -6.95 -1.56
C GLU A 25 1.97 -6.15 -1.98
N GLU A 26 2.00 -4.86 -1.68
CA GLU A 26 0.98 -3.92 -2.10
C GLU A 26 1.66 -2.66 -2.58
N TYR A 27 1.19 -2.17 -3.72
CA TYR A 27 1.68 -0.96 -4.34
C TYR A 27 0.49 -0.12 -4.75
N LEU A 28 0.64 1.20 -4.63
CA LEU A 28 -0.28 2.16 -5.17
C LEU A 28 0.31 2.71 -6.46
N VAL A 29 -0.50 2.79 -7.52
CA VAL A 29 -0.07 3.14 -8.88
C VAL A 29 -1.00 4.21 -9.44
N VAL A 30 -0.40 5.24 -10.06
CA VAL A 30 -1.12 6.22 -10.88
C VAL A 30 -0.47 6.30 -12.25
N LYS A 31 -1.06 5.61 -13.21
CA LYS A 31 -0.56 5.53 -14.59
C LYS A 31 -0.37 6.90 -15.24
N LYS A 32 -1.30 7.83 -15.02
CA LYS A 32 -1.26 9.21 -15.56
C LYS A 32 0.06 9.93 -15.24
N TYR A 33 0.64 9.68 -14.07
CA TYR A 33 1.88 10.33 -13.61
C TYR A 33 3.09 9.40 -13.65
N ARG A 34 2.93 8.16 -14.15
CA ARG A 34 3.95 7.11 -14.11
C ARG A 34 4.51 6.91 -12.70
N LEU A 35 3.62 6.97 -11.71
CA LEU A 35 3.97 7.03 -10.30
C LEU A 35 3.59 5.71 -9.60
N ALA A 36 4.50 5.14 -8.82
CA ALA A 36 4.19 4.03 -7.93
C ALA A 36 4.90 4.13 -6.58
N THR A 37 4.27 3.56 -5.56
CA THR A 37 4.81 3.49 -4.19
C THR A 37 4.35 2.23 -3.47
N CYS A 38 5.19 1.64 -2.63
CA CYS A 38 4.83 0.47 -1.84
C CYS A 38 3.98 0.86 -0.62
N GLN A 39 2.93 0.10 -0.33
CA GLN A 39 2.02 0.32 0.78
C GLN A 39 2.56 -0.31 2.08
N ILE A 40 3.68 0.23 2.59
CA ILE A 40 4.23 -0.17 3.90
C ILE A 40 3.28 0.26 5.00
N GLU A 41 2.96 -0.64 5.94
CA GLU A 41 2.05 -0.32 7.05
C GLU A 41 2.63 0.69 8.05
N LYS A 42 1.71 1.47 8.65
CA LYS A 42 1.97 2.48 9.70
C LYS A 42 2.87 3.65 9.31
N VAL A 43 3.12 3.84 8.01
CA VAL A 43 3.79 5.02 7.45
C VAL A 43 2.79 5.91 6.70
N MET A 44 1.74 6.36 7.41
CA MET A 44 0.73 7.25 6.84
C MET A 44 -0.09 6.62 5.68
N THR A 45 -0.30 5.29 5.74
CA THR A 45 -0.96 4.48 4.68
C THR A 45 -2.33 4.99 4.28
N THR A 46 -3.15 5.43 5.24
CA THR A 46 -4.51 5.92 4.97
C THR A 46 -4.53 7.19 4.14
N ILE A 47 -3.65 8.15 4.44
CA ILE A 47 -3.60 9.40 3.66
C ILE A 47 -2.96 9.13 2.30
N ARG A 48 -1.94 8.26 2.24
CA ARG A 48 -1.33 7.86 0.97
C ARG A 48 -2.34 7.20 0.03
N ASP A 49 -3.17 6.30 0.55
CA ASP A 49 -4.29 5.69 -0.17
C ASP A 49 -5.26 6.75 -0.73
N GLY A 50 -5.66 7.71 0.12
CA GLY A 50 -6.49 8.85 -0.30
C GLY A 50 -5.86 9.74 -1.39
N ILE A 51 -4.55 9.99 -1.31
CA ILE A 51 -3.80 10.72 -2.34
C ILE A 51 -3.85 9.96 -3.67
N PHE A 52 -3.56 8.66 -3.67
CA PHE A 52 -3.55 7.88 -4.90
C PHE A 52 -4.96 7.72 -5.49
N CYS A 53 -5.98 7.59 -4.66
CA CYS A 53 -7.37 7.66 -5.06
C CYS A 53 -7.70 8.99 -5.77
N TYR A 54 -7.34 10.12 -5.15
CA TYR A 54 -7.52 11.45 -5.76
C TYR A 54 -6.75 11.60 -7.09
N LEU A 55 -5.51 11.14 -7.15
CA LEU A 55 -4.69 11.23 -8.36
C LEU A 55 -5.21 10.32 -9.50
N THR A 56 -5.90 9.24 -9.15
CA THR A 56 -6.53 8.31 -10.11
C THR A 56 -7.82 8.87 -10.68
N ASP A 57 -8.66 9.49 -9.86
CA ASP A 57 -9.95 10.07 -10.29
C ASP A 57 -10.29 11.35 -9.51
N SER A 58 -9.55 12.40 -9.82
CA SER A 58 -9.68 13.70 -9.13
C SER A 58 -11.07 14.32 -9.34
N LYS A 59 -11.70 14.06 -10.50
CA LYS A 59 -13.01 14.60 -10.85
C LYS A 59 -14.09 14.04 -9.94
N ASN A 60 -14.20 12.70 -9.83
CA ASN A 60 -15.20 12.10 -8.95
C ASN A 60 -14.90 12.37 -7.48
N PHE A 61 -13.62 12.38 -7.09
CA PHE A 61 -13.23 12.68 -5.71
C PHE A 61 -13.70 14.08 -5.29
N THR A 62 -13.40 15.10 -6.10
CA THR A 62 -13.83 16.48 -5.81
C THR A 62 -15.34 16.67 -5.96
N ALA A 63 -15.98 16.05 -6.95
CA ALA A 63 -17.44 16.14 -7.15
C ALA A 63 -18.23 15.59 -5.95
N ASN A 64 -17.68 14.63 -5.22
CA ASN A 64 -18.29 14.07 -4.01
C ASN A 64 -17.87 14.80 -2.72
N ASN A 65 -17.30 16.01 -2.82
CA ASN A 65 -16.84 16.82 -1.68
C ASN A 65 -15.90 16.07 -0.71
N ARG A 66 -15.12 15.12 -1.25
CA ARG A 66 -14.11 14.38 -0.47
C ARG A 66 -12.90 15.27 -0.23
N THR A 67 -12.29 15.09 0.94
CA THR A 67 -11.00 15.72 1.29
C THR A 67 -10.09 14.64 1.87
N MET A 68 -8.77 14.76 1.66
CA MET A 68 -7.79 13.80 2.18
C MET A 68 -7.89 13.63 3.70
N SER A 69 -8.22 14.71 4.43
CA SER A 69 -8.43 14.71 5.88
C SER A 69 -9.66 13.92 6.36
N LYS A 70 -10.62 13.65 5.47
CA LYS A 70 -11.83 12.87 5.76
C LYS A 70 -11.70 11.41 5.32
N GLU A 71 -10.64 11.07 4.59
CA GLU A 71 -10.37 9.69 4.21
C GLU A 71 -9.93 8.90 5.44
N TYR A 72 -10.60 7.77 5.66
CA TYR A 72 -10.29 6.84 6.73
C TYR A 72 -10.41 5.42 6.20
N TRP A 73 -9.71 4.46 6.80
CA TRP A 73 -9.69 3.08 6.30
C TRP A 73 -11.10 2.44 6.21
N ARG A 74 -12.07 2.88 7.04
CA ARG A 74 -13.48 2.47 6.98
C ARG A 74 -14.34 3.24 5.98
N ASN A 75 -13.91 4.42 5.54
CA ASN A 75 -14.68 5.33 4.69
C ASN A 75 -13.85 5.81 3.50
N ARG A 76 -13.22 4.86 2.80
CA ARG A 76 -12.42 5.14 1.61
C ARG A 76 -13.34 5.48 0.44
N PHE A 77 -13.02 6.54 -0.29
CA PHE A 77 -13.77 6.88 -1.50
C PHE A 77 -13.53 5.87 -2.63
N CYS A 78 -12.27 5.54 -2.92
CA CYS A 78 -11.91 4.53 -3.93
C CYS A 78 -11.85 3.14 -3.30
N SER A 79 -13.01 2.56 -2.99
CA SER A 79 -13.14 1.17 -2.54
C SER A 79 -12.99 0.14 -3.67
N ASP A 80 -12.95 0.61 -4.91
CA ASP A 80 -12.74 -0.18 -6.12
C ASP A 80 -11.30 -0.67 -6.30
N LEU A 81 -10.37 -0.19 -5.45
CA LEU A 81 -8.96 -0.57 -5.41
C LEU A 81 -8.24 -0.45 -6.76
N ARG A 82 -8.73 0.39 -7.68
CA ARG A 82 -8.18 0.52 -9.05
C ARG A 82 -6.71 0.95 -9.07
N HIS A 83 -6.28 1.66 -8.05
CA HIS A 83 -4.90 2.12 -7.88
C HIS A 83 -4.01 1.11 -7.16
N PHE A 84 -4.50 -0.07 -6.75
CA PHE A 84 -3.67 -1.10 -6.10
C PHE A 84 -3.10 -2.11 -7.09
N ARG A 85 -1.83 -2.49 -6.89
CA ARG A 85 -1.16 -3.65 -7.51
C ARG A 85 -0.50 -4.49 -6.42
N ASN A 86 -0.32 -5.77 -6.67
CA ASN A 86 0.29 -6.73 -5.76
C ASN A 86 1.59 -7.34 -6.30
N ASP A 87 2.09 -6.82 -7.42
CA ASP A 87 3.24 -7.34 -8.13
C ASP A 87 4.02 -6.16 -8.73
N LEU A 88 5.34 -6.14 -8.49
CA LEU A 88 6.21 -5.08 -8.98
C LEU A 88 6.48 -5.22 -10.49
N ASP A 89 6.49 -6.44 -11.02
CA ASP A 89 6.74 -6.67 -12.45
C ASP A 89 5.58 -6.09 -13.28
N GLN A 90 4.34 -6.29 -12.82
CA GLN A 90 3.15 -5.65 -13.41
C GLN A 90 3.23 -4.12 -13.43
N ILE A 91 3.88 -3.51 -12.44
CA ILE A 91 4.04 -2.05 -12.37
C ILE A 91 5.00 -1.57 -13.46
N TYR A 92 6.11 -2.29 -13.67
CA TYR A 92 7.04 -1.97 -14.75
C TYR A 92 6.40 -2.13 -16.12
N GLU A 93 5.58 -3.17 -16.32
CA GLU A 93 4.81 -3.37 -17.56
C GLU A 93 3.76 -2.26 -17.77
N GLU A 94 3.01 -1.89 -16.72
CA GLU A 94 1.94 -0.90 -16.83
C GLU A 94 2.45 0.54 -17.04
N LEU A 95 3.53 0.91 -16.35
CA LEU A 95 4.07 2.27 -16.35
C LEU A 95 5.08 2.53 -17.47
N GLY A 96 5.69 1.47 -18.03
CA GLY A 96 6.70 1.57 -19.07
C GLY A 96 8.04 2.11 -18.55
N PRO A 97 8.90 2.63 -19.44
CA PRO A 97 10.27 3.01 -19.07
C PRO A 97 10.33 4.21 -18.13
N ASN A 98 11.26 4.13 -17.17
CA ASN A 98 11.57 5.18 -16.19
C ASN A 98 10.36 5.61 -15.33
N PRO A 99 9.70 4.70 -14.59
CA PRO A 99 8.66 5.07 -13.64
C PRO A 99 9.25 5.83 -12.45
N ILE A 100 8.44 6.71 -11.85
CA ILE A 100 8.76 7.37 -10.58
C ILE A 100 8.37 6.40 -9.48
N LEU A 101 9.37 5.70 -8.95
CA LEU A 101 9.22 4.84 -7.78
C LEU A 101 9.69 5.59 -6.54
N PHE A 102 8.84 5.65 -5.53
CA PHE A 102 9.20 6.26 -4.26
C PHE A 102 8.56 5.52 -3.10
N THR A 103 9.08 5.75 -1.90
CA THR A 103 8.45 5.27 -0.68
C THR A 103 8.40 6.39 0.34
N ILE A 104 7.40 6.29 1.22
CA ILE A 104 7.28 7.18 2.37
C ILE A 104 7.74 6.37 3.57
N VAL A 105 8.74 6.89 4.26
CA VAL A 105 9.20 6.35 5.53
C VAL A 105 8.72 7.25 6.67
N ARG A 106 8.50 6.64 7.83
CA ARG A 106 8.28 7.34 9.10
C ARG A 106 9.44 6.99 10.01
N ASP A 107 9.70 7.82 11.02
CA ASP A 107 10.61 7.47 12.09
C ASP A 107 10.34 6.02 12.58
N PRO A 108 11.38 5.16 12.66
CA PRO A 108 11.20 3.74 12.96
C PRO A 108 10.55 3.46 14.31
N LEU A 109 10.85 4.26 15.34
CA LEU A 109 10.31 4.08 16.69
C LEU A 109 8.82 4.42 16.70
N ASP A 110 8.47 5.54 16.09
CA ASP A 110 7.10 6.00 15.88
C ASP A 110 6.23 5.00 15.11
N ARG A 111 6.79 4.43 14.04
CA ARG A 111 6.15 3.38 13.25
C ARG A 111 5.95 2.12 14.09
N PHE A 112 6.97 1.71 14.85
CA PHE A 112 6.91 0.55 15.72
C PHE A 112 5.81 0.70 16.77
N ILE A 113 5.78 1.82 17.51
CA ILE A 113 4.77 2.10 18.53
C ILE A 113 3.37 2.08 17.90
N SER A 114 3.18 2.74 16.75
CA SER A 114 1.88 2.75 16.05
C SER A 114 1.43 1.35 15.62
N GLY A 115 2.37 0.50 15.20
CA GLY A 115 2.12 -0.90 14.86
C GLY A 115 1.76 -1.73 16.10
N TYR A 116 2.57 -1.65 17.15
CA TYR A 116 2.39 -2.39 18.40
C TYR A 116 1.04 -2.06 19.06
N VAL A 117 0.68 -0.78 19.17
CA VAL A 117 -0.61 -0.36 19.72
C VAL A 117 -1.78 -0.90 18.89
N ASP A 118 -1.67 -0.88 17.55
CA ASP A 118 -2.75 -1.37 16.69
C ASP A 118 -2.93 -2.90 16.70
N LYS A 119 -1.85 -3.66 16.92
CA LYS A 119 -1.85 -5.12 16.77
C LYS A 119 -1.83 -5.88 18.10
N CYS A 120 -1.25 -5.33 19.15
CA CYS A 120 -0.97 -6.05 20.39
C CYS A 120 -1.71 -5.51 21.62
N LEU A 121 -2.23 -4.28 21.58
CA LEU A 121 -2.92 -3.65 22.72
C LEU A 121 -4.43 -3.46 22.50
N LYS A 122 -4.98 -3.97 21.40
CA LYS A 122 -6.43 -3.96 21.13
C LYS A 122 -7.13 -5.16 21.73
#